data_AF-A0AAE0GEC5-F1
#
_entry.id   AF-A0AAE0GEC5-F1
#
_cell.length_a   1.000
_cell.length_b   1.000
_cell.length_c   1.000
_cell.angle_alpha   90.00
_cell.angle_beta   90.00
_cell.angle_gamma   90.00
#
_symmetry.space_group_name_H-M   'P 1'
#
loop_
_entity.id
_entity.type
_entity.pdbx_description
1 polymer ?
#
loop_
_entity_poly.entity_id
_entity_poly.type
_entity_poly.pdbx_seq_one_letter_code
_entity_poly.pdbx_strand_id
1 'polypeptide(L)'
;MEMQQQVKNSITTQKTMSKAYQHSLCAGKHSNLSHDHHTHALQALSDGHAVPYSQTLRIVTHEGDGHPIMEPMETRKHPGYIRNELGGTFTS
;
A
#
# COMPACT_ATOMS: atom_id res chain seq x y z
N MET A 1 -8.74 -8.40 -31.70
CA MET A 1 -7.81 -8.52 -30.55
C MET A 1 -6.50 -7.90 -30.96
N GLU A 2 -6.13 -6.78 -30.37
CA GLU A 2 -4.90 -6.06 -30.69
C GLU A 2 -3.67 -6.80 -30.17
N MET A 3 -2.56 -6.76 -30.91
CA MET A 3 -1.29 -7.43 -30.54
C MET A 3 -0.79 -6.98 -29.17
N GLN A 4 -0.93 -5.69 -28.84
CA GLN A 4 -0.54 -5.13 -27.55
C GLN A 4 -1.27 -5.82 -26.38
N GLN A 5 -2.56 -6.11 -26.56
CA GLN A 5 -3.36 -6.78 -25.53
C GLN A 5 -2.93 -8.23 -25.32
N GLN A 6 -2.53 -8.94 -26.38
CA GLN A 6 -2.02 -10.30 -26.27
C GLN A 6 -0.71 -10.36 -25.48
N VAL A 7 0.21 -9.41 -25.73
CA VAL A 7 1.47 -9.28 -24.98
C VAL A 7 1.21 -8.91 -23.51
N LYS A 8 0.30 -7.97 -23.24
CA LYS A 8 -0.08 -7.61 -21.87
C LYS A 8 -0.63 -8.82 -21.10
N ASN A 9 -1.50 -9.60 -21.74
CA ASN A 9 -2.09 -10.78 -21.13
C ASN A 9 -1.04 -11.86 -20.85
N SER A 10 -0.11 -12.12 -21.78
CA SER A 10 0.93 -13.13 -21.57
C SER A 10 1.85 -12.78 -20.40
N ILE A 11 2.29 -11.52 -20.30
CA ILE A 11 3.13 -11.03 -19.20
C ILE A 11 2.39 -11.13 -17.87
N THR A 12 1.11 -10.74 -17.84
CA THR A 12 0.30 -10.79 -16.62
C THR A 12 0.14 -12.22 -16.13
N THR A 13 -0.16 -13.17 -17.02
CA THR A 13 -0.27 -14.59 -16.67
C THR A 13 1.03 -15.14 -16.11
N GLN A 14 2.17 -14.85 -16.74
CA GLN A 14 3.49 -15.27 -16.23
C GLN A 14 3.77 -14.71 -14.83
N LYS A 15 3.45 -13.44 -14.59
CA LYS A 15 3.61 -12.81 -13.26
C LYS A 15 2.75 -13.50 -12.22
N THR A 16 1.46 -13.72 -12.50
CA THR A 16 0.52 -14.35 -11.56
C THR A 16 0.91 -15.77 -11.17
N MET A 17 1.47 -16.55 -12.11
CA MET A 17 1.90 -17.93 -11.85
C MET A 17 3.19 -18.03 -11.04
N SER A 18 3.95 -16.94 -10.88
CA SER A 18 5.16 -16.96 -10.08
C SER A 18 4.84 -17.04 -8.59
N LYS A 19 5.46 -17.98 -7.85
CA LYS A 19 5.34 -18.09 -6.38
C LYS A 19 5.75 -16.79 -5.67
N ALA A 20 6.67 -16.04 -6.28
CA ALA A 20 7.07 -14.71 -5.83
C ALA A 20 5.89 -13.72 -5.83
N TYR A 21 5.01 -13.76 -6.83
CA TYR A 21 3.82 -12.92 -6.88
C TYR A 21 2.85 -13.23 -5.74
N GLN A 22 2.61 -14.52 -5.46
CA GLN A 22 1.75 -14.95 -4.35
C GLN A 22 2.28 -14.48 -2.98
N HIS A 23 3.59 -14.53 -2.74
CA HIS A 23 4.20 -13.99 -1.52
C HIS A 23 4.25 -12.45 -1.50
N SER A 24 4.42 -11.80 -2.66
CA SER A 24 4.49 -10.33 -2.78
C SER A 24 3.16 -9.62 -2.57
N LEU A 25 2.03 -10.35 -2.58
CA LEU A 25 0.72 -9.79 -2.24
C LEU A 25 0.62 -9.46 -0.74
N CYS A 26 1.43 -10.10 0.11
CA CYS A 26 1.44 -9.88 1.56
C CYS A 26 2.74 -9.21 2.07
N ALA A 27 3.82 -9.24 1.29
CA ALA A 27 5.10 -8.64 1.66
C ALA A 27 5.23 -7.21 1.11
N GLY A 28 5.67 -6.26 1.94
CA GLY A 28 6.00 -4.90 1.48
C GLY A 28 6.95 -4.94 0.29
N LYS A 29 6.57 -4.29 -0.83
CA LYS A 29 7.18 -4.54 -2.13
C LYS A 29 8.57 -3.94 -2.27
N HIS A 30 8.85 -2.82 -1.59
CA HIS A 30 10.12 -2.11 -1.73
C HIS A 30 10.58 -1.52 -0.39
N SER A 31 11.84 -1.80 -0.02
CA SER A 31 12.50 -1.15 1.11
C SER A 31 13.83 -0.55 0.67
N ASN A 32 14.18 0.62 1.20
CA ASN A 32 15.44 1.31 0.91
C ASN A 32 16.67 0.59 1.49
N LEU A 33 16.51 -0.09 2.62
CA LEU A 33 17.54 -0.87 3.31
C LEU A 33 17.08 -2.31 3.55
N SER A 34 18.04 -3.24 3.50
CA SER A 34 17.84 -4.62 3.97
C SER A 34 17.50 -4.64 5.46
N HIS A 35 16.70 -5.60 5.88
CA HIS A 35 16.31 -5.77 7.28
C HIS A 35 17.53 -5.97 8.19
N ASP A 36 18.45 -6.86 7.80
CA ASP A 36 19.62 -7.21 8.61
C ASP A 36 20.58 -6.03 8.80
N HIS A 37 20.70 -5.18 7.79
CA HIS A 37 21.56 -4.00 7.88
C HIS A 37 20.99 -2.96 8.85
N HIS A 38 19.67 -2.77 8.81
CA HIS A 38 18.97 -1.89 9.73
C HIS A 38 19.04 -2.39 11.18
N THR A 39 18.83 -3.69 11.42
CA THR A 39 18.91 -4.27 12.78
C THR A 39 20.32 -4.19 13.35
N HIS A 40 21.34 -4.45 12.54
CA HIS A 40 22.74 -4.30 12.96
C HIS A 40 23.09 -2.84 13.30
N ALA A 41 22.63 -1.88 12.48
CA ALA A 41 22.83 -0.45 12.76
C ALA A 41 22.15 -0.01 14.07
N LEU A 42 20.94 -0.52 14.35
CA LEU A 42 20.23 -0.25 15.61
C LEU A 42 20.92 -0.88 16.82
N GLN A 43 21.47 -2.08 16.67
CA GLN A 43 22.22 -2.73 17.73
C GLN A 43 23.47 -1.90 18.07
N ALA A 44 24.26 -1.54 17.06
CA ALA A 44 25.47 -0.72 17.26
C ALA A 44 25.15 0.65 17.89
N LEU A 45 24.02 1.27 17.52
CA LEU A 45 23.55 2.50 18.17
C LEU A 45 23.20 2.26 19.65
N SER A 46 22.55 1.14 19.97
CA SER A 46 22.20 0.77 21.34
C SER A 46 23.42 0.48 22.20
N ASP A 47 24.48 -0.06 21.60
CA ASP A 47 25.78 -0.30 22.24
C ASP A 47 26.57 1.01 22.48
N GLY A 48 26.07 2.16 21.98
CA GLY A 48 26.66 3.48 22.19
C GLY A 48 27.66 3.90 21.10
N HIS A 49 27.72 3.17 19.98
CA HIS A 49 28.54 3.59 18.85
C HIS A 49 27.88 4.72 18.04
N ALA A 50 28.71 5.61 17.49
CA ALA A 50 28.25 6.67 16.62
C ALA A 50 27.86 6.11 15.24
N VAL A 51 26.56 5.88 15.02
CA VAL A 51 26.00 5.37 13.76
C VAL A 51 25.36 6.51 12.96
N PRO A 52 25.62 6.63 11.65
CA PRO A 52 24.96 7.62 10.80
C PRO A 52 23.44 7.41 10.74
N TYR A 53 22.68 8.51 10.81
CA TYR A 53 21.21 8.47 10.77
C TYR A 53 20.64 7.72 9.57
N SER A 54 21.28 7.84 8.41
CA SER A 54 20.88 7.14 7.18
C SER A 54 20.92 5.61 7.27
N GLN A 55 21.77 5.04 8.14
CA GLN A 55 21.85 3.60 8.37
C GLN A 55 20.81 3.12 9.37
N THR A 56 20.35 4.01 10.26
CA THR A 56 19.33 3.70 11.26
C THR A 56 17.91 3.77 10.68
N LEU A 57 17.66 4.57 9.65
CA LEU A 57 16.35 4.72 9.05
C LEU A 57 16.07 3.68 7.95
N ARG A 58 15.00 2.91 8.14
CA ARG A 58 14.45 2.01 7.13
C ARG A 58 13.04 2.42 6.76
N ILE A 59 12.82 2.65 5.47
CA ILE A 59 11.54 3.02 4.87
C ILE A 59 11.06 1.81 4.07
N VAL A 60 9.83 1.38 4.36
CA VAL A 60 9.15 0.31 3.64
C VAL A 60 7.95 0.92 2.94
N THR A 61 7.91 0.81 1.62
CA THR A 61 6.83 1.33 0.78
C THR A 61 5.90 0.19 0.38
N HIS A 62 4.61 0.43 0.56
CA HIS A 62 3.53 -0.45 0.12
C HIS A 62 2.80 0.20 -1.07
N GLU A 63 2.09 -0.61 -1.85
CA GLU A 63 1.40 -0.14 -3.06
C GLU A 63 0.34 0.93 -2.77
N GLY A 64 -0.29 0.88 -1.60
CA GLY A 64 -1.39 1.78 -1.26
C GLY A 64 -2.56 1.66 -2.24
N ASP A 65 -3.29 2.77 -2.38
CA ASP A 65 -4.32 2.93 -3.40
C ASP A 65 -3.71 3.57 -4.66
N GLY A 66 -4.14 3.13 -5.84
CA GLY A 66 -3.75 3.75 -7.11
C GLY A 66 -4.48 5.07 -7.36
N HIS A 67 -5.52 5.37 -6.59
CA HIS A 67 -6.21 6.64 -6.64
C HIS A 67 -5.45 7.74 -5.86
N PRO A 68 -5.41 8.97 -6.40
CA PRO A 68 -4.88 10.10 -5.65
C PRO A 68 -5.75 10.34 -4.41
N ILE A 69 -5.15 10.92 -3.38
CA ILE A 69 -5.87 11.33 -2.17
C ILE A 69 -6.88 12.41 -2.58
N MET A 70 -8.16 12.09 -2.50
CA MET A 70 -9.28 13.02 -2.67
C MET A 70 -9.92 13.29 -1.31
N GLU A 71 -10.53 14.45 -1.16
CA GLU A 71 -11.36 14.71 0.02
C GLU A 71 -12.49 13.66 0.11
N PRO A 72 -12.81 13.16 1.31
CA PRO A 72 -13.88 12.19 1.48
C PRO A 72 -15.19 12.73 0.90
N MET A 73 -15.77 12.01 -0.05
CA MET A 73 -17.07 12.38 -0.60
C MET A 73 -18.15 12.19 0.47
N GLU A 74 -18.85 13.28 0.82
CA GLU A 74 -20.03 13.18 1.68
C GLU A 74 -21.10 12.32 1.00
N THR A 75 -21.29 11.11 1.50
CA THR A 75 -22.29 10.18 0.95
C THR A 75 -23.71 10.54 1.35
N ARG A 76 -23.89 11.44 2.32
CA ARG A 76 -25.18 11.85 2.86
C ARG A 76 -25.22 13.32 3.24
N LYS A 77 -26.37 13.93 2.96
CA LYS A 77 -26.75 15.24 3.49
C LYS A 77 -27.19 15.10 4.94
N HIS A 78 -27.16 16.21 5.69
CA HIS A 78 -27.66 16.25 7.07
C HIS A 78 -29.14 15.77 7.14
N PRO A 79 -29.51 14.94 8.13
CA PRO A 79 -30.82 14.27 8.22
C PRO A 79 -32.03 15.22 8.38
N GLY A 80 -31.77 16.51 8.61
CA GLY A 80 -32.79 17.57 8.59
C GLY A 80 -33.22 17.99 7.17
N TYR A 81 -32.39 17.78 6.15
CA TYR A 81 -32.67 18.23 4.78
C TYR A 81 -33.35 17.16 3.92
N ILE A 82 -33.21 15.88 4.26
CA ILE A 82 -33.75 14.78 3.46
C ILE A 82 -34.23 13.63 4.35
N ARG A 83 -35.39 13.08 4.00
CA ARG A 83 -36.00 11.90 4.62
C ARG A 83 -36.29 10.86 3.54
N ASN A 84 -36.35 9.59 3.93
CA ASN A 84 -36.84 8.54 3.06
C ASN A 84 -38.37 8.65 2.89
N GLU A 85 -38.94 7.83 2.01
CA GLU A 85 -40.38 7.85 1.69
C GLU A 85 -41.28 7.62 2.92
N LEU A 86 -40.76 6.96 3.96
CA LEU A 86 -41.46 6.66 5.21
C LEU A 86 -41.17 7.70 6.32
N GLY A 87 -40.45 8.79 6.01
CA GLY A 87 -40.12 9.86 6.96
C GLY A 87 -38.89 9.62 7.85
N GLY A 88 -38.18 8.51 7.66
CA GLY A 88 -36.95 8.13 8.35
C GLY A 88 -35.68 8.75 7.76
N THR A 89 -34.55 8.57 8.46
CA THR A 89 -33.22 9.01 8.02
C THR A 89 -32.53 7.93 7.17
N PHE A 90 -31.68 8.31 6.22
CA PHE A 90 -30.90 7.35 5.44
C PHE A 90 -29.74 6.75 6.26
N THR A 91 -29.69 5.42 6.39
CA THR A 91 -28.66 4.65 7.10
C THR A 91 -27.79 3.83 6.14
N SER A 92 -26.58 3.46 6.58
CA SER A 92 -25.53 2.77 5.80
C SER A 92 -25.67 1.27 5.85
#